data_AF-A0A941G9P5-F1
#
_entry.id   AF-A0A941G9P5-F1
#
_cell.length_a   1.000
_cell.length_b   1.000
_cell.length_c   1.000
_cell.angle_alpha   90.00
_cell.angle_beta   90.00
_cell.angle_gamma   90.00
#
_symmetry.space_group_name_H-M   'P 1'
#
loop_
_entity.id
_entity.type
_entity.pdbx_description
1 polymer ?
#
loop_
_entity_poly.entity_id
_entity_poly.type
_entity_poly.pdbx_seq_one_letter_code
_entity_poly.pdbx_strand_id
1 'polypeptide(L)'
;MAKVEELVNSIEPPISLSEQQVSLAKRFVKEKMSSDSFTVQSFCKHNSISTKTWYEWNGNSDFKYYLNEISDAIIPNDEWESFQALKKHLLKIPYKVSPTPKEIDMYLNVFGYLADADRRKKMEAMGLTDERKPNTQKTVEERKASLLARLTNKQ
;
A
#
# COMPACT_ATOMS: atom_id res chain seq x y z
N MET A 1 25.99 -6.74 -5.60
CA MET A 1 25.75 -6.35 -7.01
C MET A 1 25.68 -7.58 -7.94
N ALA A 2 26.76 -8.37 -8.10
CA ALA A 2 26.77 -9.51 -9.03
C ALA A 2 25.67 -10.59 -8.78
N LYS A 3 25.45 -10.99 -7.52
CA LYS A 3 24.38 -11.96 -7.17
C LYS A 3 22.96 -11.46 -7.50
N VAL A 4 22.72 -10.16 -7.38
CA VAL A 4 21.41 -9.55 -7.67
C VAL A 4 21.16 -9.54 -9.18
N GLU A 5 22.19 -9.29 -9.98
CA GLU A 5 22.08 -9.33 -11.45
C GLU A 5 21.84 -10.76 -11.97
N GLU A 6 22.45 -11.77 -11.37
CA GLU A 6 22.19 -13.19 -11.72
C GLU A 6 20.77 -13.62 -11.34
N LEU A 7 20.30 -13.28 -10.13
CA LEU A 7 18.95 -13.61 -9.66
C LEU A 7 17.86 -12.97 -10.52
N VAL A 8 18.02 -11.68 -10.83
CA VAL A 8 17.06 -10.93 -11.67
C VAL A 8 17.02 -11.46 -13.10
N ASN A 9 18.14 -12.00 -13.60
CA ASN A 9 18.20 -12.57 -14.94
C ASN A 9 17.74 -14.03 -15.02
N SER A 10 17.64 -14.73 -13.89
CA SER A 10 17.17 -16.11 -13.82
C SER A 10 15.65 -16.28 -13.89
N ILE A 11 14.89 -15.20 -13.65
CA ILE A 11 13.43 -15.24 -13.65
C ILE A 11 12.92 -15.12 -15.09
N GLU A 12 12.18 -16.13 -15.54
CA GLU A 12 11.59 -16.15 -16.87
C GLU A 12 10.43 -15.15 -16.96
N PRO A 13 10.44 -14.24 -17.95
CA PRO A 13 9.35 -13.30 -18.15
C PRO A 13 8.11 -14.00 -18.74
N PRO A 14 6.90 -13.61 -18.34
CA PRO A 14 5.67 -14.01 -19.03
C PRO A 14 5.72 -13.66 -20.52
N ILE A 15 5.23 -14.56 -21.37
CA ILE A 15 5.21 -14.42 -22.84
C ILE A 15 4.39 -13.19 -23.28
N SER A 16 3.44 -12.75 -22.45
CA SER A 16 2.59 -11.59 -22.68
C SER A 16 3.31 -10.24 -22.52
N LEU A 17 4.53 -10.22 -21.95
CA LEU A 17 5.29 -8.99 -21.73
C LEU A 17 6.27 -8.70 -22.86
N SER A 18 6.40 -7.42 -23.21
CA SER A 18 7.41 -6.98 -24.16
C SER A 18 8.80 -6.95 -23.53
N GLU A 19 9.85 -7.09 -24.34
CA GLU A 19 11.25 -6.95 -23.89
C GLU A 19 11.51 -5.60 -23.19
N GLN A 20 10.81 -4.55 -23.63
CA GLN A 20 10.86 -3.23 -22.99
C GLN A 20 10.27 -3.27 -21.57
N GLN A 21 9.11 -3.90 -21.38
CA GLN A 21 8.50 -4.06 -20.05
C GLN A 21 9.40 -4.90 -19.13
N VAL A 22 9.98 -5.97 -19.66
CA VAL A 22 10.87 -6.86 -18.92
C VAL A 22 12.14 -6.11 -18.46
N SER A 23 12.81 -5.40 -19.35
CA SER A 23 14.02 -4.63 -19.02
C SER A 23 13.74 -3.53 -17.99
N LEU A 24 12.60 -2.85 -18.11
CA LEU A 24 12.19 -1.81 -17.17
C LEU A 24 11.79 -2.36 -15.80
N ALA A 25 11.13 -3.51 -15.73
CA ALA A 25 10.83 -4.18 -14.46
C ALA A 25 12.12 -4.53 -13.71
N LYS A 26 13.09 -5.15 -14.40
CA LYS A 26 14.41 -5.48 -13.81
C LYS A 26 15.13 -4.23 -13.30
N ARG A 27 15.11 -3.15 -14.09
CA ARG A 27 15.76 -1.88 -13.72
C ARG A 27 15.06 -1.17 -12.57
N PHE A 28 13.73 -1.23 -12.53
CA PHE A 28 12.91 -0.68 -11.45
C PHE A 28 13.29 -1.29 -10.10
N VAL A 29 13.37 -2.62 -10.01
CA VAL A 29 13.70 -3.28 -8.74
C VAL A 29 15.14 -2.96 -8.33
N LYS A 30 16.08 -2.90 -9.29
CA LYS A 30 17.48 -2.50 -9.01
C LYS A 30 17.60 -1.07 -8.47
N GLU A 31 16.92 -0.11 -9.10
CA GLU A 31 16.93 1.29 -8.65
C GLU A 31 16.23 1.46 -7.29
N LYS A 32 15.14 0.71 -7.05
CA LYS A 32 14.41 0.69 -5.77
C LYS A 32 15.26 0.17 -4.61
N MET A 33 16.07 -0.87 -4.83
CA MET A 33 16.94 -1.43 -3.78
C MET A 33 18.21 -0.61 -3.54
N SER A 34 18.66 0.15 -4.55
CA SER A 34 19.93 0.90 -4.46
C SER A 34 19.77 2.33 -3.93
N SER A 35 18.56 2.87 -3.89
CA SER A 35 18.33 4.31 -3.66
C SER A 35 17.38 4.56 -2.49
N ASP A 36 17.86 5.26 -1.45
CA ASP A 36 17.06 5.64 -0.27
C ASP A 36 15.92 6.64 -0.59
N SER A 37 16.00 7.34 -1.72
CA SER A 37 15.04 8.37 -2.16
C SER A 37 14.25 8.00 -3.41
N PHE A 38 14.07 6.70 -3.66
CA PHE A 38 13.38 6.21 -4.84
C PHE A 38 11.93 6.70 -4.92
N THR A 39 11.56 7.33 -6.04
CA THR A 39 10.15 7.63 -6.37
C THR A 39 9.80 7.13 -7.76
N VAL A 40 8.59 6.61 -7.94
CA VAL A 40 8.10 6.18 -9.27
C VAL A 40 8.19 7.31 -10.28
N GLN A 41 7.95 8.56 -9.86
CA GLN A 41 8.07 9.72 -10.73
C GLN A 41 9.52 9.96 -11.18
N SER A 42 10.51 9.81 -10.29
CA SER A 42 11.93 9.90 -10.65
C SER A 42 12.36 8.78 -11.59
N PHE A 43 11.88 7.55 -11.35
CA PHE A 43 12.16 6.39 -12.19
C PHE A 43 11.62 6.56 -13.61
N CYS A 44 10.36 6.98 -13.73
CA CYS A 44 9.71 7.23 -15.01
C CYS A 44 10.42 8.35 -15.79
N LYS A 45 10.87 9.42 -15.11
CA LYS A 45 11.67 10.48 -15.73
C LYS A 45 13.02 9.96 -16.23
N HIS A 46 13.72 9.16 -15.43
CA HIS A 46 15.04 8.61 -15.77
C HIS A 46 14.98 7.64 -16.97
N ASN A 47 13.88 6.89 -17.09
CA ASN A 47 13.69 5.88 -18.13
C ASN A 47 12.81 6.37 -19.30
N SER A 48 12.54 7.68 -19.38
CA SER A 48 11.74 8.30 -20.44
C SER A 48 10.35 7.67 -20.66
N ILE A 49 9.68 7.29 -19.58
CA ILE A 49 8.33 6.70 -19.60
C ILE A 49 7.36 7.65 -18.91
N SER A 50 6.12 7.69 -19.39
CA SER A 50 5.07 8.44 -18.69
C SER A 50 4.64 7.70 -17.42
N THR A 51 4.39 8.41 -16.33
CA THR A 51 3.84 7.81 -15.11
C THR A 51 2.52 7.10 -15.36
N LYS A 52 1.70 7.62 -16.29
CA LYS A 52 0.45 6.99 -16.72
C LYS A 52 0.68 5.60 -17.30
N THR A 53 1.62 5.47 -18.24
CA THR A 53 1.98 4.19 -18.87
C THR A 53 2.50 3.18 -17.84
N TRP A 54 3.29 3.64 -16.86
CA TRP A 54 3.75 2.77 -15.77
C TRP A 54 2.59 2.24 -14.92
N TYR A 55 1.64 3.09 -14.54
CA TYR A 55 0.48 2.66 -13.77
C TYR A 55 -0.48 1.77 -14.57
N GLU A 56 -0.59 1.97 -15.89
CA GLU A 56 -1.34 1.08 -16.79
C GLU A 56 -0.71 -0.32 -16.82
N TRP A 57 0.62 -0.42 -16.91
CA TRP A 57 1.32 -1.70 -16.82
C TRP A 57 1.19 -2.33 -15.43
N ASN A 58 1.28 -1.56 -14.36
CA ASN A 58 1.06 -2.06 -13.00
C ASN A 58 -0.39 -2.52 -12.73
N GLY A 59 -1.34 -2.13 -13.59
CA GLY A 59 -2.70 -2.64 -13.61
C GLY A 59 -2.85 -3.99 -14.34
N ASN A 60 -1.88 -4.37 -15.16
CA ASN A 60 -1.86 -5.69 -15.81
C ASN A 60 -1.38 -6.76 -14.81
N SER A 61 -2.12 -7.86 -14.70
CA SER A 61 -1.82 -8.98 -13.81
C SER A 61 -0.44 -9.56 -14.03
N ASP A 62 -0.03 -9.72 -15.30
CA ASP A 62 1.17 -10.45 -15.68
C ASP A 62 2.41 -9.61 -15.41
N PHE A 63 2.34 -8.31 -15.70
CA PHE A 63 3.41 -7.36 -15.40
C PHE A 63 3.59 -7.21 -13.88
N LYS A 64 2.49 -7.10 -13.15
CA LYS A 64 2.51 -7.00 -11.68
C LYS A 64 3.05 -8.28 -11.05
N TYR A 65 2.63 -9.44 -11.54
CA TYR A 65 3.14 -10.73 -11.07
C TYR A 65 4.66 -10.83 -11.27
N TYR A 66 5.13 -10.55 -12.49
CA TYR A 66 6.56 -10.56 -12.80
C TYR A 66 7.38 -9.55 -11.98
N LEU A 67 6.84 -8.34 -11.77
CA LEU A 67 7.50 -7.33 -10.93
C LEU A 67 7.63 -7.77 -9.47
N ASN A 68 6.61 -8.46 -8.95
CA ASN A 68 6.63 -9.00 -7.59
C ASN A 68 7.63 -10.16 -7.47
N GLU A 69 7.61 -11.11 -8.41
CA GLU A 69 8.57 -12.23 -8.45
C GLU A 69 10.03 -11.74 -8.45
N ILE A 70 10.34 -10.73 -9.28
CA ILE A 70 11.68 -10.12 -9.28
C ILE A 70 11.97 -9.41 -7.95
N SER A 71 10.98 -8.71 -7.38
CA SER A 71 11.16 -8.02 -6.11
C SER A 71 11.44 -8.99 -4.97
N ASP A 72 10.69 -10.08 -4.90
CA ASP A 72 10.78 -11.08 -3.84
C ASP A 72 12.09 -11.89 -3.93
N ALA A 73 12.55 -12.20 -5.15
CA ALA A 73 13.80 -12.91 -5.36
C ALA A 73 15.07 -12.10 -5.00
N ILE A 74 14.99 -10.77 -5.00
CA ILE A 74 16.13 -9.92 -4.64
C ILE A 74 16.25 -9.73 -3.12
N ILE A 75 15.19 -9.96 -2.34
CA ILE A 75 15.23 -9.80 -0.89
C ILE A 75 16.15 -10.89 -0.30
N PRO A 76 17.27 -10.52 0.34
CA PRO A 76 18.14 -11.50 1.00
C PRO A 76 17.39 -12.24 2.10
N ASN A 77 17.62 -13.56 2.22
CA ASN A 77 17.01 -14.38 3.27
C ASN A 77 17.29 -13.84 4.68
N ASP A 78 18.45 -13.24 4.92
CA ASP A 78 18.83 -12.64 6.20
C ASP A 78 17.93 -11.44 6.58
N GLU A 79 17.50 -10.64 5.59
CA GLU A 79 16.58 -9.52 5.81
C GLU A 79 15.17 -10.04 6.11
N TRP A 80 14.76 -11.11 5.45
CA TRP A 80 13.49 -11.77 5.71
C TRP A 80 13.44 -12.37 7.12
N GLU A 81 14.49 -13.07 7.54
CA GLU A 81 14.60 -13.62 8.90
C GLU A 81 14.62 -12.52 9.96
N SER A 82 15.35 -11.44 9.71
CA SER A 82 15.39 -10.26 10.59
C SER A 82 14.00 -9.61 10.72
N PHE A 83 13.26 -9.49 9.62
CA PHE A 83 11.89 -8.98 9.63
C PHE A 83 10.93 -9.89 10.41
N GLN A 84 11.07 -11.21 10.28
CA GLN A 84 10.27 -12.17 11.06
C GLN A 84 10.61 -12.10 12.56
N ALA A 85 11.88 -11.94 12.91
CA ALA A 85 12.32 -11.75 14.30
C ALA A 85 11.75 -10.44 14.88
N LEU A 86 11.79 -9.36 14.09
CA LEU A 86 11.23 -8.06 14.45
C LEU A 86 9.71 -8.14 14.66
N LYS A 87 8.98 -8.83 13.78
CA LYS A 87 7.54 -9.06 13.93
C LYS A 87 7.21 -9.79 15.25
N LYS A 88 7.98 -10.84 15.57
CA LYS A 88 7.84 -11.55 16.85
C LYS A 88 8.17 -10.66 18.05
N HIS A 89 9.15 -9.76 17.92
CA HIS A 89 9.48 -8.79 18.95
C HIS A 89 8.35 -7.78 19.15
N LEU A 90 7.82 -7.20 18.08
CA LEU A 90 6.70 -6.26 18.10
C LEU A 90 5.46 -6.84 18.78
N LEU A 91 5.12 -8.10 18.51
CA LEU A 91 4.00 -8.78 19.16
C LEU A 91 4.20 -9.00 20.66
N LYS A 92 5.45 -8.98 21.16
CA LYS A 92 5.79 -9.12 22.58
C LYS A 92 5.82 -7.79 23.32
N ILE A 93 5.91 -6.65 22.62
CA ILE A 93 5.99 -5.31 23.23
C ILE A 93 4.80 -5.02 24.16
N PRO A 94 3.54 -5.34 23.81
CA PRO A 94 2.39 -5.12 24.71
C PRO A 94 2.43 -5.91 26.02
N TYR A 95 3.18 -7.02 26.06
CA TYR A 95 3.29 -7.90 27.23
C TYR A 95 4.52 -7.58 28.10
N LYS A 96 5.33 -6.59 27.72
CA LYS A 96 6.53 -6.19 28.45
C LYS A 96 6.14 -5.25 29.60
N VAL A 97 6.67 -5.49 30.79
CA VAL A 97 6.38 -4.69 32.01
C VAL A 97 6.85 -3.23 31.88
N SER A 98 7.89 -2.98 31.07
CA SER A 98 8.39 -1.63 30.80
C SER A 98 8.97 -1.55 29.37
N PRO A 99 8.14 -1.27 28.35
CA PRO A 99 8.61 -1.07 27.00
C PRO A 99 9.36 0.26 26.88
N THR A 100 10.41 0.29 26.06
CA THR A 100 11.16 1.53 25.81
C THR A 100 10.37 2.47 24.88
N PRO A 101 10.58 3.79 24.93
CA PRO A 101 9.89 4.74 24.05
C PRO A 101 10.03 4.41 22.55
N LYS A 102 11.19 3.92 22.12
CA LYS A 102 11.44 3.48 20.74
C LYS A 102 10.62 2.24 20.35
N GLU A 103 10.47 1.27 21.27
CA GLU A 103 9.64 0.09 21.05
C GLU A 103 8.15 0.45 20.94
N ILE A 104 7.69 1.41 21.76
CA ILE A 104 6.32 1.92 21.69
C ILE A 104 6.08 2.63 20.36
N ASP A 105 6.98 3.51 19.93
CA ASP A 105 6.89 4.20 18.65
C ASP A 105 6.85 3.22 17.47
N MET A 106 7.72 2.21 17.49
CA MET A 106 7.75 1.16 16.47
C MET A 106 6.46 0.34 16.44
N TYR A 107 5.90 0.01 17.60
CA TYR A 107 4.62 -0.67 17.71
C TYR A 107 3.47 0.19 17.18
N LEU A 108 3.44 1.49 17.52
CA LEU A 108 2.42 2.43 17.04
C LEU A 108 2.55 2.71 15.54
N ASN A 109 3.75 2.75 14.97
CA ASN A 109 3.93 2.89 13.52
C ASN A 109 3.39 1.67 12.75
N VAL A 110 3.47 0.47 13.34
CA VAL A 110 2.98 -0.76 12.71
C VAL A 110 1.49 -1.01 12.99
N PHE A 111 1.00 -0.66 14.18
CA PHE A 111 -0.37 -0.95 14.63
C PHE A 111 -1.23 0.31 14.89
N GLY A 112 -0.79 1.48 14.45
CA GLY A 112 -1.47 2.76 14.69
C GLY A 112 -2.91 2.77 14.19
N TYR A 113 -3.18 2.10 13.07
CA TYR A 113 -4.54 1.96 12.55
C TYR A 113 -5.49 1.22 13.51
N LEU A 114 -4.99 0.31 14.37
CA LEU A 114 -5.78 -0.35 15.41
C LEU A 114 -6.05 0.59 16.59
N ALA A 115 -5.07 1.41 16.97
CA ALA A 115 -5.24 2.42 18.00
C ALA A 115 -6.27 3.49 17.57
N ASP A 116 -6.21 3.92 16.31
CA ASP A 116 -7.19 4.85 15.72
C ASP A 116 -8.57 4.21 15.62
N ALA A 117 -8.65 2.93 15.26
CA ALA A 117 -9.91 2.19 15.23
C ALA A 117 -10.53 2.01 16.64
N ASP A 118 -9.72 1.70 17.66
CA ASP A 118 -10.16 1.61 19.06
C ASP A 118 -10.63 2.97 19.59
N ARG A 119 -9.90 4.04 19.24
CA ARG A 119 -10.29 5.42 19.55
C ARG A 119 -11.65 5.75 18.92
N ARG A 120 -11.87 5.42 17.64
CA ARG A 120 -13.17 5.61 16.98
C ARG A 120 -14.28 4.83 17.67
N LYS A 121 -14.08 3.55 17.99
CA LYS A 121 -15.07 2.73 18.71
C LYS A 121 -15.38 3.28 20.10
N LYS A 122 -14.38 3.80 20.82
CA LYS A 122 -14.58 4.45 22.13
C LYS A 122 -15.31 5.78 21.99
N MET A 123 -15.01 6.57 20.95
CA MET A 123 -15.74 7.81 20.66
C MET A 123 -17.20 7.52 20.26
N GLU A 124 -17.46 6.46 19.50
CA GLU A 124 -18.81 5.93 19.21
C GLU A 124 -19.52 5.50 20.50
N ALA A 125 -18.84 4.75 21.38
CA ALA A 125 -19.40 4.30 22.65
C ALA A 125 -19.67 5.45 23.65
N MET A 126 -18.90 6.54 23.56
CA MET A 126 -19.09 7.76 24.37
C MET A 126 -20.08 8.75 23.74
N GLY A 127 -20.67 8.43 22.57
CA GLY A 127 -21.63 9.29 21.89
C GLY A 127 -21.05 10.57 21.28
N LEU A 128 -19.73 10.62 21.07
CA LEU A 128 -18.99 11.78 20.56
C LEU A 128 -18.80 11.76 19.04
N THR A 129 -19.49 10.88 18.31
CA THR A 129 -19.44 10.89 16.84
C THR A 129 -20.23 12.06 16.27
N ASP A 130 -19.52 13.12 15.87
CA ASP A 130 -19.99 14.17 14.96
C ASP A 130 -20.07 13.70 13.49
N GLU A 131 -19.76 12.43 13.22
CA GLU A 131 -19.93 11.84 11.90
C GLU A 131 -21.38 11.41 11.71
N ARG A 132 -22.20 12.37 11.25
CA ARG A 132 -23.25 12.02 10.29
C ARG A 132 -22.60 11.11 9.25
N LYS A 133 -23.02 9.84 9.16
CA LYS A 133 -22.76 8.98 7.99
C LYS A 133 -22.85 9.90 6.78
N PRO A 134 -21.87 9.93 5.85
CA PRO A 134 -21.95 10.79 4.68
C PRO A 134 -23.30 10.51 4.05
N ASN A 135 -24.22 11.47 4.20
CA ASN A 135 -25.56 11.34 3.67
C ASN A 135 -25.29 11.22 2.18
N THR A 136 -25.55 10.03 1.63
CA THR A 136 -25.39 9.68 0.22
C THR A 136 -25.74 10.94 -0.55
N GLN A 137 -24.76 11.54 -1.25
CA GLN A 137 -24.93 12.84 -1.90
C GLN A 137 -26.08 12.72 -2.89
N LYS A 138 -27.31 12.93 -2.41
CA LYS A 138 -28.49 12.91 -3.24
C LYS A 138 -28.35 14.07 -4.19
N THR A 139 -28.40 13.78 -5.47
CA THR A 139 -28.35 14.80 -6.52
C THR A 139 -29.50 15.79 -6.31
N VAL A 140 -29.40 16.99 -6.89
CA VAL A 140 -30.43 18.04 -6.75
C VAL A 140 -31.82 17.51 -7.13
N GLU A 141 -31.88 16.63 -8.12
CA GLU A 141 -33.11 16.00 -8.59
C GLU A 141 -33.69 15.00 -7.56
N GLU A 142 -32.85 14.20 -6.90
CA GLU A 142 -33.30 13.30 -5.83
C GLU A 142 -33.80 14.06 -4.59
N ARG A 143 -33.25 15.26 -4.32
CA ARG A 143 -33.74 16.15 -3.27
C ARG A 143 -35.09 16.76 -3.62
N LYS A 144 -35.28 17.20 -4.88
CA LYS A 144 -36.58 17.70 -5.36
C LYS A 144 -37.66 16.64 -5.30
N ALA A 145 -37.38 15.42 -5.77
CA ALA A 145 -38.33 14.31 -5.72
C ALA A 145 -38.73 13.97 -4.27
N SER A 146 -37.77 13.96 -3.34
CA SER A 146 -38.06 13.73 -1.92
C SER A 146 -38.86 14.86 -1.26
N LEU A 147 -38.69 16.11 -1.71
CA LEU A 147 -39.46 17.27 -1.24
C LEU A 147 -40.90 17.25 -1.78
N LEU A 148 -41.06 16.96 -3.08
CA LEU A 148 -42.37 16.80 -3.72
C LEU A 148 -43.16 15.67 -3.06
N ALA A 149 -42.54 14.51 -2.83
CA ALA A 149 -43.18 13.39 -2.17
C ALA A 149 -43.67 13.73 -0.75
N ARG A 150 -42.94 14.58 -0.01
CA ARG A 150 -43.35 15.06 1.32
C ARG A 150 -44.47 16.09 1.27
N LEU A 151 -44.53 16.90 0.21
CA LEU A 151 -45.59 17.87 0.00
C LEU A 151 -46.89 17.21 -0.46
N THR A 152 -46.81 16.15 -1.26
CA THR A 152 -47.99 15.41 -1.75
C THR A 152 -48.54 14.41 -0.74
N ASN A 153 -47.74 13.91 0.20
CA ASN A 153 -48.20 13.04 1.30
C ASN A 153 -48.72 13.81 2.54
N LYS A 154 -48.88 15.13 2.45
CA LYS A 154 -49.68 15.93 3.40
C LYS A 154 -51.04 16.24 2.78
N GLN A 155 -51.85 15.20 2.59
CA GLN A 155 -53.30 15.26 2.47
C GLN A 155 -53.90 14.13 3.29
#